data_AF-A0A1I6FN58-F1
#
_entry.id   AF-A0A1I6FN58-F1
#
_cell.length_a   1.000
_cell.length_b   1.000
_cell.length_c   1.000
_cell.angle_alpha   90.00
_cell.angle_beta   90.00
_cell.angle_gamma   90.00
#
_symmetry.space_group_name_H-M   'P 1'
#
loop_
_entity.id
_entity.type
_entity.pdbx_description
1 polymer ?
#
loop_
_entity_poly.entity_id
_entity_poly.type
_entity_poly.pdbx_seq_one_letter_code
_entity_poly.pdbx_strand_id
1 'polypeptide(L)'
;MMQKRKNSDIVTLPILTMVVAISLFSCGQEQESHAYTQVAETVLWEDSVSVRALEIMPGAVAFAGSAGTFGTISLADGQVRVGRQQQDSLYPEFRALAHTASDFFMLSAGDPALLYKTGNSGNMELVYSESGPEVFYDALAFWNDKEGIAFGDAQGDCLTLLRTTDGGTSWGKIPCTALPVALPGEGAFAASDTNIEIWEDEAWIITTKGRILYSPDRGQNWSVLQSPIAPEVATQGLYSMDFYEGKYGYAIGGDYTQPEGNTNNKMRTSDSGKTWEVVADGNAPGYKSCVQYIPGAGGSDLVAVGFTGISYSGDGGLNWKALSESSYYSIRFINDSIAYASGRGRVSRLVFRK
;
A
#
# COMPACT_ATOMS: atom_id res chain seq x y z
N MET A 1 39.16 47.18 -80.62
CA MET A 1 40.56 46.77 -80.40
C MET A 1 41.03 47.48 -79.13
N MET A 2 41.25 46.74 -78.02
CA MET A 2 41.73 47.21 -76.68
C MET A 2 40.77 48.22 -75.97
N GLN A 3 40.59 48.32 -74.65
CA GLN A 3 41.18 47.70 -73.44
C GLN A 3 40.25 48.00 -72.23
N LYS A 4 40.12 47.02 -71.31
CA LYS A 4 39.87 47.05 -69.84
C LYS A 4 39.27 48.32 -69.17
N ARG A 5 38.27 48.09 -68.29
CA ARG A 5 38.34 48.39 -66.82
C ARG A 5 37.12 47.90 -66.02
N LYS A 6 37.41 47.10 -64.97
CA LYS A 6 36.95 47.13 -63.55
C LYS A 6 35.44 47.05 -63.25
N ASN A 7 34.96 46.53 -62.12
CA ASN A 7 35.38 45.65 -61.02
C ASN A 7 34.12 45.60 -60.12
N SER A 8 33.70 44.46 -59.60
CA SER A 8 32.96 44.40 -58.33
C SER A 8 32.89 42.96 -57.84
N ASP A 9 33.85 42.58 -57.02
CA ASP A 9 33.85 41.34 -56.26
C ASP A 9 32.95 41.51 -55.03
N ILE A 10 31.93 40.65 -54.91
CA ILE A 10 31.19 40.43 -53.66
C ILE A 10 31.72 39.11 -53.10
N VAL A 11 32.50 39.20 -52.02
CA VAL A 11 32.94 38.03 -51.25
C VAL A 11 31.94 37.84 -50.11
N THR A 12 31.16 36.77 -50.18
CA THR A 12 30.30 36.29 -49.09
C THR A 12 31.12 35.45 -48.11
N LEU A 13 31.18 35.88 -46.86
CA LEU A 13 31.79 35.13 -45.75
C LEU A 13 30.71 34.23 -45.09
N PRO A 14 30.92 32.93 -44.87
CA PRO A 14 29.97 32.10 -44.14
C PRO A 14 30.13 32.34 -42.63
N ILE A 15 29.03 32.68 -41.96
CA ILE A 15 28.93 32.79 -40.50
C ILE A 15 28.82 31.38 -39.93
N LEU A 16 29.84 30.93 -39.21
CA LEU A 16 29.85 29.66 -38.48
C LEU A 16 29.17 29.86 -37.12
N THR A 17 27.91 29.47 -37.00
CA THR A 17 27.15 29.50 -35.75
C THR A 17 27.58 28.33 -34.87
N MET A 18 28.38 28.60 -33.83
CA MET A 18 28.78 27.62 -32.83
C MET A 18 27.64 27.45 -31.80
N VAL A 19 26.93 26.33 -31.88
CA VAL A 19 25.92 25.96 -30.88
C VAL A 19 26.64 25.41 -29.65
N VAL A 20 26.67 26.19 -28.57
CA VAL A 20 27.15 25.75 -27.25
C VAL A 20 26.04 24.94 -26.60
N ALA A 21 26.22 23.63 -26.50
CA ALA A 21 25.35 22.75 -25.72
C ALA A 21 25.62 22.99 -24.22
N ILE A 22 24.68 23.66 -23.55
CA ILE A 22 24.71 23.82 -22.09
C ILE A 22 24.11 22.53 -21.51
N SER A 23 24.98 21.62 -21.08
CA SER A 23 24.58 20.47 -20.26
C SER A 23 24.19 20.96 -18.87
N LEU A 24 22.88 21.04 -18.62
CA LEU A 24 22.33 21.21 -17.28
C LEU A 24 22.60 19.92 -16.50
N PHE A 25 23.68 19.88 -15.74
CA PHE A 25 23.83 18.90 -14.67
C PHE A 25 22.81 19.24 -13.58
N SER A 26 21.66 18.59 -13.66
CA SER A 26 20.73 18.51 -12.53
C SER A 26 21.44 17.75 -11.42
N CYS A 27 21.99 18.46 -10.44
CA CYS A 27 22.33 17.88 -9.14
C CYS A 27 21.01 17.55 -8.42
N GLY A 28 20.34 16.47 -8.84
CA GLY A 28 19.55 15.71 -7.90
C GLY A 28 20.54 14.96 -7.03
N GLN A 29 20.54 15.18 -5.71
CA GLN A 29 21.20 14.24 -4.82
C GLN A 29 20.49 12.90 -5.03
N GLU A 30 21.16 11.98 -5.72
CA GLU A 30 20.73 10.59 -5.77
C GLU A 30 20.80 10.10 -4.32
N GLN A 31 19.63 9.97 -3.69
CA GLN A 31 19.55 9.59 -2.29
C GLN A 31 20.10 8.17 -2.18
N GLU A 32 21.26 8.03 -1.53
CA GLU A 32 21.95 6.74 -1.45
C GLU A 32 21.09 5.74 -0.66
N SER A 33 21.04 4.51 -1.18
CA SER A 33 20.39 3.39 -0.49
C SER A 33 20.90 3.23 0.95
N HIS A 34 20.00 2.88 1.86
CA HIS A 34 20.34 2.63 3.25
C HIS A 34 21.20 1.37 3.43
N ALA A 35 21.27 0.51 2.42
CA ALA A 35 22.06 -0.73 2.40
C ALA A 35 21.86 -1.64 3.64
N TYR A 36 20.68 -1.64 4.26
CA TYR A 36 20.42 -2.34 5.53
C TYR A 36 20.80 -3.83 5.51
N THR A 37 21.66 -4.28 6.41
CA THR A 37 22.06 -5.71 6.48
C THR A 37 21.41 -6.45 7.64
N GLN A 38 20.81 -5.74 8.59
CA GLN A 38 20.26 -6.32 9.81
C GLN A 38 18.95 -5.63 10.22
N VAL A 39 18.12 -6.36 10.96
CA VAL A 39 16.95 -5.84 11.65
C VAL A 39 16.95 -6.34 13.10
N ALA A 40 16.87 -5.41 14.05
CA ALA A 40 16.65 -5.75 15.46
C ALA A 40 15.14 -5.72 15.75
N GLU A 41 14.64 -6.78 16.38
CA GLU A 41 13.21 -6.96 16.66
C GLU A 41 12.96 -6.90 18.17
N THR A 42 11.95 -6.14 18.59
CA THR A 42 11.53 -6.06 19.99
C THR A 42 10.02 -6.25 20.07
N VAL A 43 9.58 -7.36 20.66
CA VAL A 43 8.15 -7.61 20.90
C VAL A 43 7.65 -6.61 21.95
N LEU A 44 6.62 -5.85 21.58
CA LEU A 44 6.00 -4.85 22.45
C LEU A 44 4.73 -5.38 23.11
N TRP A 45 4.05 -6.29 22.42
CA TRP A 45 2.85 -6.94 22.89
C TRP A 45 2.73 -8.34 22.30
N GLU A 46 2.28 -9.29 23.12
CA GLU A 46 2.12 -10.70 22.76
C GLU A 46 0.84 -11.29 23.38
N ASP A 47 0.08 -12.05 22.59
CA ASP A 47 -1.14 -12.75 23.00
C ASP A 47 -1.43 -13.89 22.00
N SER A 48 -2.52 -14.62 22.17
CA SER A 48 -3.12 -15.57 21.23
C SER A 48 -3.74 -14.93 19.97
N VAL A 49 -3.86 -13.60 19.95
CA VAL A 49 -4.55 -12.84 18.89
C VAL A 49 -3.78 -12.86 17.58
N SER A 50 -4.46 -13.15 16.47
CA SER A 50 -3.92 -12.90 15.14
C SER A 50 -4.10 -11.43 14.79
N VAL A 51 -3.06 -10.61 14.96
CA VAL A 51 -3.09 -9.18 14.63
C VAL A 51 -3.01 -9.02 13.12
N ARG A 52 -4.11 -8.58 12.52
CA ARG A 52 -4.30 -8.53 11.05
C ARG A 52 -4.65 -7.15 10.54
N ALA A 53 -4.45 -6.13 11.36
CA ALA A 53 -4.49 -4.74 10.96
C ALA A 53 -3.57 -3.93 11.88
N LEU A 54 -2.82 -3.00 11.29
CA LEU A 54 -1.77 -2.22 11.96
C LEU A 54 -1.70 -0.85 11.31
N GLU A 55 -1.70 0.20 12.13
CA GLU A 55 -1.62 1.58 11.65
C GLU A 55 -0.78 2.47 12.57
N ILE A 56 -0.12 3.50 12.02
CA ILE A 56 0.61 4.51 12.79
C ILE A 56 -0.26 5.75 12.92
N MET A 57 -0.64 6.05 14.15
CA MET A 57 -1.37 7.26 14.50
C MET A 57 -0.44 8.29 15.16
N PRO A 58 -0.86 9.56 15.26
CA PRO A 58 -0.13 10.55 16.06
C PRO A 58 0.13 10.05 17.49
N GLY A 59 1.40 9.75 17.79
CA GLY A 59 1.85 9.32 19.13
C GLY A 59 1.60 7.86 19.51
N ALA A 60 1.01 7.04 18.63
CA ALA A 60 0.74 5.63 18.94
C ALA A 60 0.78 4.71 17.71
N VAL A 61 1.01 3.43 17.96
CA VAL A 61 0.77 2.34 17.00
C VAL A 61 -0.57 1.70 17.36
N ALA A 62 -1.52 1.69 16.44
CA ALA A 62 -2.80 1.02 16.62
C ALA A 62 -2.80 -0.35 15.97
N PHE A 63 -3.47 -1.32 16.57
CA PHE A 63 -3.57 -2.67 16.05
C PHE A 63 -4.94 -3.29 16.34
N ALA A 64 -5.37 -4.21 15.48
CA ALA A 64 -6.58 -4.98 15.66
C ALA A 64 -6.46 -6.36 15.01
N GLY A 65 -7.32 -7.28 15.43
CA GLY A 65 -7.26 -8.64 14.93
C GLY A 65 -8.43 -9.51 15.38
N SER A 66 -8.10 -10.78 15.62
CA SER A 66 -9.09 -11.80 15.93
C SER A 66 -9.82 -11.60 17.26
N ALA A 67 -11.00 -12.23 17.38
CA ALA A 67 -11.80 -12.25 18.59
C ALA A 67 -12.18 -10.86 19.14
N GLY A 68 -12.37 -9.88 18.24
CA GLY A 68 -12.75 -8.52 18.58
C GLY A 68 -11.63 -7.71 19.23
N THR A 69 -10.39 -8.18 19.22
CA THR A 69 -9.29 -7.53 19.93
C THR A 69 -8.77 -6.32 19.17
N PHE A 70 -8.54 -5.22 19.88
CA PHE A 70 -7.89 -4.03 19.36
C PHE A 70 -7.08 -3.33 20.44
N GLY A 71 -6.13 -2.48 20.06
CA GLY A 71 -5.29 -1.80 21.02
C GLY A 71 -4.41 -0.72 20.43
N THR A 72 -3.72 -0.02 21.33
CA THR A 72 -2.72 1.00 21.00
C THR A 72 -1.46 0.77 21.82
N ILE A 73 -0.31 1.10 21.23
CA ILE A 73 1.00 1.14 21.88
C ILE A 73 1.52 2.58 21.77
N SER A 74 1.68 3.24 22.91
CA SER A 74 2.20 4.60 22.98
C SER A 74 3.65 4.66 22.50
N LEU A 75 3.94 5.56 21.56
CA LEU A 75 5.29 5.78 21.05
C LEU A 75 6.21 6.51 22.05
N ALA A 76 5.63 7.20 23.05
CA ALA A 76 6.37 7.99 24.01
C ALA A 76 6.97 7.13 25.14
N ASP A 77 6.22 6.15 25.64
CA ASP A 77 6.56 5.38 26.84
C ASP A 77 6.34 3.86 26.70
N GLY A 78 5.88 3.39 25.53
CA GLY A 78 5.63 1.97 25.27
C GLY A 78 4.40 1.41 25.98
N GLN A 79 3.57 2.25 26.60
CA GLN A 79 2.36 1.78 27.28
C GLN A 79 1.39 1.13 26.30
N VAL A 80 0.94 -0.08 26.63
CA VAL A 80 0.00 -0.85 25.81
C VAL A 80 -1.39 -0.76 26.43
N ARG A 81 -2.39 -0.44 25.61
CA ARG A 81 -3.82 -0.47 25.97
C ARG A 81 -4.54 -1.41 25.03
N VAL A 82 -5.26 -2.38 25.57
CA VAL A 82 -6.00 -3.38 24.79
C VAL A 82 -7.47 -3.36 25.21
N GLY A 83 -8.34 -3.34 24.22
CA GLY A 83 -9.79 -3.47 24.36
C GLY A 83 -10.29 -4.67 23.57
N ARG A 84 -11.56 -4.99 23.81
CA ARG A 84 -12.27 -6.05 23.08
C ARG A 84 -13.64 -5.55 22.68
N GLN A 85 -13.90 -5.51 21.38
CA GLN A 85 -15.19 -5.14 20.82
C GLN A 85 -16.06 -6.38 20.68
N GLN A 86 -17.32 -6.24 21.09
CA GLN A 86 -18.35 -7.25 20.94
C GLN A 86 -19.58 -6.60 20.30
N GLN A 87 -20.25 -7.33 19.41
CA GLN A 87 -21.55 -6.98 18.86
C GLN A 87 -22.50 -8.12 19.16
N ASP A 88 -23.47 -7.88 20.05
CA ASP A 88 -24.37 -8.93 20.56
C ASP A 88 -23.58 -10.13 21.13
N SER A 89 -23.64 -11.31 20.50
CA SER A 89 -22.86 -12.49 20.88
C SER A 89 -21.58 -12.70 20.05
N LEU A 90 -21.35 -11.85 19.04
CA LEU A 90 -20.25 -11.96 18.10
C LEU A 90 -19.03 -11.15 18.53
N TYR A 91 -17.85 -11.75 18.33
CA TYR A 91 -16.57 -11.06 18.40
C TYR A 91 -16.05 -10.86 16.98
N PRO A 92 -15.98 -9.62 16.46
CA PRO A 92 -15.63 -9.37 15.07
C PRO A 92 -14.18 -9.74 14.73
N GLU A 93 -13.94 -10.09 13.47
CA GLU A 93 -12.61 -10.34 12.93
C GLU A 93 -12.11 -9.11 12.17
N PHE A 94 -11.37 -8.23 12.87
CA PHE A 94 -10.85 -7.01 12.25
C PHE A 94 -9.73 -7.32 11.26
N ARG A 95 -9.77 -6.64 10.10
CA ARG A 95 -8.78 -6.74 9.02
C ARG A 95 -8.27 -5.39 8.51
N ALA A 96 -8.97 -4.32 8.85
CA ALA A 96 -8.67 -3.00 8.35
C ALA A 96 -8.74 -1.95 9.46
N LEU A 97 -7.77 -1.04 9.48
CA LEU A 97 -7.68 0.11 10.37
C LEU A 97 -7.43 1.37 9.56
N ALA A 98 -7.98 2.48 10.03
CA ALA A 98 -7.58 3.78 9.52
C ALA A 98 -7.76 4.83 10.62
N HIS A 99 -7.28 6.04 10.35
CA HIS A 99 -7.50 7.15 11.25
C HIS A 99 -7.66 8.47 10.49
N THR A 100 -8.30 9.43 11.16
CA THR A 100 -8.19 10.85 10.87
C THR A 100 -7.29 11.50 11.94
N ALA A 101 -7.20 12.82 11.97
CA ALA A 101 -6.54 13.53 13.07
C ALA A 101 -7.21 13.31 14.44
N SER A 102 -8.51 13.01 14.46
CA SER A 102 -9.31 12.89 15.69
C SER A 102 -9.82 11.50 15.99
N ASP A 103 -9.98 10.66 14.97
CA ASP A 103 -10.72 9.41 15.08
C ASP A 103 -9.92 8.22 14.59
N PHE A 104 -10.16 7.08 15.22
CA PHE A 104 -9.66 5.78 14.80
C PHE A 104 -10.82 4.88 14.37
N PHE A 105 -10.59 4.08 13.33
CA PHE A 105 -11.57 3.23 12.69
C PHE A 105 -11.12 1.77 12.67
N MET A 106 -12.08 0.85 12.82
CA MET A 106 -11.84 -0.59 12.69
C MET A 106 -12.94 -1.25 11.88
N LEU A 107 -12.57 -2.00 10.85
CA LEU A 107 -13.50 -2.71 9.98
C LEU A 107 -13.30 -4.22 10.08
N SER A 108 -14.37 -4.95 10.40
CA SER A 108 -14.39 -6.40 10.31
C SER A 108 -14.58 -6.86 8.87
N ALA A 109 -13.95 -7.98 8.51
CA ALA A 109 -14.00 -8.44 7.13
C ALA A 109 -15.34 -9.07 6.76
N GLY A 110 -15.72 -10.17 7.40
CA GLY A 110 -16.88 -10.98 6.99
C GLY A 110 -18.21 -10.52 7.58
N ASP A 111 -19.26 -11.30 7.34
CA ASP A 111 -20.65 -11.10 7.78
C ASP A 111 -20.89 -11.29 9.29
N PRO A 112 -21.48 -10.30 9.99
CA PRO A 112 -21.70 -8.92 9.55
C PRO A 112 -20.39 -8.14 9.43
N ALA A 113 -20.24 -7.37 8.36
CA ALA A 113 -19.20 -6.36 8.28
C ALA A 113 -19.61 -5.22 9.20
N LEU A 114 -18.72 -4.85 10.11
CA LEU A 114 -18.96 -3.88 11.18
C LEU A 114 -17.83 -2.86 11.14
N LEU A 115 -18.18 -1.61 10.83
CA LEU A 115 -17.27 -0.48 10.85
C LEU A 115 -17.50 0.32 12.11
N TYR A 116 -16.47 0.36 12.95
CA TYR A 116 -16.45 1.12 14.17
C TYR A 116 -15.61 2.38 14.00
N LYS A 117 -16.03 3.45 14.67
CA LYS A 117 -15.32 4.72 14.83
C LYS A 117 -15.11 5.00 16.32
N THR A 118 -14.06 5.73 16.68
CA THR A 118 -13.89 6.23 18.06
C THR A 118 -15.08 7.11 18.45
N GLY A 119 -15.72 6.82 19.58
CA GLY A 119 -16.84 7.61 20.09
C GLY A 119 -16.42 8.63 21.14
N ASN A 120 -17.22 9.68 21.28
CA ASN A 120 -16.96 10.77 22.24
C ASN A 120 -17.05 10.33 23.71
N SER A 121 -17.66 9.18 23.97
CA SER A 121 -17.84 8.60 25.31
C SER A 121 -16.70 7.68 25.75
N GLY A 122 -15.66 7.52 24.92
CA GLY A 122 -14.56 6.58 25.13
C GLY A 122 -14.88 5.14 24.70
N ASN A 123 -16.09 4.87 24.20
CA ASN A 123 -16.46 3.62 23.55
C ASN A 123 -16.41 3.76 22.04
N MET A 124 -16.26 2.64 21.32
CA MET A 124 -16.40 2.63 19.87
C MET A 124 -17.88 2.77 19.46
N GLU A 125 -18.14 3.53 18.41
CA GLU A 125 -19.45 3.75 17.80
C GLU A 125 -19.55 2.99 16.48
N LEU A 126 -20.62 2.22 16.29
CA LEU A 126 -20.90 1.53 15.03
C LEU A 126 -21.45 2.54 14.01
N VAL A 127 -20.71 2.80 12.93
CA VAL A 127 -21.05 3.80 11.91
C VAL A 127 -21.49 3.19 10.58
N TYR A 128 -21.22 1.90 10.37
CA TYR A 128 -21.73 1.12 9.25
C TYR A 128 -21.83 -0.36 9.62
N SER A 129 -22.88 -1.02 9.13
CA SER A 129 -23.04 -2.46 9.23
C SER A 129 -23.65 -3.04 7.97
N GLU A 130 -23.19 -4.21 7.55
CA GLU A 130 -23.75 -4.93 6.42
C GLU A 130 -23.72 -6.43 6.66
N SER A 131 -24.80 -7.12 6.27
CA SER A 131 -24.91 -8.57 6.37
C SER A 131 -25.27 -9.21 5.05
N GLY A 132 -24.72 -10.39 4.80
CA GLY A 132 -24.96 -11.16 3.59
C GLY A 132 -23.85 -12.17 3.31
N PRO A 133 -24.15 -13.26 2.58
CA PRO A 133 -23.21 -14.34 2.36
C PRO A 133 -21.98 -13.96 1.51
N GLU A 134 -22.06 -12.86 0.75
CA GLU A 134 -20.99 -12.33 -0.09
C GLU A 134 -20.29 -11.11 0.55
N VAL A 135 -20.65 -10.74 1.79
CA VAL A 135 -20.06 -9.58 2.47
C VAL A 135 -18.67 -9.93 2.99
N PHE A 136 -17.66 -9.32 2.39
CA PHE A 136 -16.28 -9.37 2.85
C PHE A 136 -15.57 -8.05 2.56
N TYR A 137 -14.96 -7.40 3.55
CA TYR A 137 -14.20 -6.15 3.40
C TYR A 137 -12.70 -6.38 3.61
N ASP A 138 -11.90 -5.76 2.73
CA ASP A 138 -10.47 -6.01 2.62
C ASP A 138 -9.59 -4.85 3.09
N ALA A 139 -10.11 -3.62 2.99
CA ALA A 139 -9.31 -2.43 3.26
C ALA A 139 -10.15 -1.19 3.63
N LEU A 140 -9.49 -0.25 4.31
CA LEU A 140 -9.99 1.06 4.70
C LEU A 140 -8.86 2.10 4.57
N ALA A 141 -9.14 3.26 3.97
CA ALA A 141 -8.18 4.35 3.84
C ALA A 141 -8.86 5.73 3.90
N PHE A 142 -8.13 6.76 4.31
CA PHE A 142 -8.59 8.15 4.39
C PHE A 142 -7.63 9.10 3.68
N TRP A 143 -8.12 9.89 2.72
CA TRP A 143 -7.34 10.96 2.10
C TRP A 143 -7.09 12.12 3.06
N ASN A 144 -8.05 12.38 3.94
CA ASN A 144 -8.02 13.49 4.90
C ASN A 144 -9.02 13.24 6.03
N ASP A 145 -9.18 14.22 6.93
CA ASP A 145 -10.06 14.11 8.10
C ASP A 145 -11.56 13.95 7.80
N LYS A 146 -11.97 14.06 6.53
CA LYS A 146 -13.37 14.00 6.11
C LYS A 146 -13.66 12.89 5.11
N GLU A 147 -12.72 12.62 4.21
CA GLU A 147 -12.94 11.75 3.07
C GLU A 147 -12.15 10.46 3.21
N GLY A 148 -12.86 9.34 3.09
CA GLY A 148 -12.27 8.00 3.14
C GLY A 148 -13.08 7.00 2.33
N ILE A 149 -12.45 5.86 2.08
CA ILE A 149 -13.01 4.73 1.33
C ILE A 149 -12.76 3.41 2.05
N ALA A 150 -13.67 2.47 1.87
CA ALA A 150 -13.49 1.07 2.22
C ALA A 150 -13.77 0.20 1.01
N PHE A 151 -12.96 -0.83 0.79
CA PHE A 151 -13.10 -1.77 -0.32
C PHE A 151 -13.43 -3.17 0.20
N GLY A 152 -14.24 -3.89 -0.54
CA GLY A 152 -14.57 -5.28 -0.28
C GLY A 152 -14.90 -6.08 -1.54
N ASP A 153 -15.11 -7.37 -1.33
CA ASP A 153 -15.43 -8.34 -2.36
C ASP A 153 -16.67 -7.93 -3.17
N ALA A 154 -16.65 -8.33 -4.44
CA ALA A 154 -17.76 -8.13 -5.35
C ALA A 154 -18.97 -8.97 -4.93
N GLN A 155 -20.14 -8.34 -5.02
CA GLN A 155 -21.44 -9.01 -4.83
C GLN A 155 -22.09 -9.12 -6.22
N GLY A 156 -22.11 -10.34 -6.77
CA GLY A 156 -22.43 -10.56 -8.18
C GLY A 156 -21.42 -9.93 -9.15
N ASP A 157 -21.89 -9.00 -10.00
CA ASP A 157 -21.09 -8.28 -10.99
C ASP A 157 -20.69 -6.86 -10.55
N CYS A 158 -20.88 -6.54 -9.27
CA CYS A 158 -20.64 -5.23 -8.69
C CYS A 158 -19.56 -5.26 -7.60
N LEU A 159 -18.51 -4.45 -7.77
CA LEU A 159 -17.49 -4.23 -6.73
C LEU A 159 -18.11 -3.52 -5.52
N THR A 160 -17.67 -3.85 -4.31
CA THR A 160 -18.14 -3.19 -3.08
C THR A 160 -17.18 -2.08 -2.67
N LEU A 161 -17.61 -0.83 -2.81
CA LEU A 161 -16.88 0.35 -2.33
C LEU A 161 -17.80 1.21 -1.46
N LEU A 162 -17.34 1.52 -0.25
CA LEU A 162 -17.94 2.54 0.60
C LEU A 162 -17.15 3.82 0.50
N ARG A 163 -17.84 4.96 0.60
CA ARG A 163 -17.23 6.28 0.70
C ARG A 163 -17.86 7.06 1.85
N THR A 164 -17.04 7.84 2.54
CA THR A 164 -17.46 8.86 3.49
C THR A 164 -16.96 10.24 3.05
N THR A 165 -17.67 11.29 3.44
CA THR A 165 -17.27 12.70 3.23
C THR A 165 -17.49 13.56 4.49
N ASP A 166 -17.85 12.92 5.60
CA ASP A 166 -18.20 13.56 6.88
C ASP A 166 -17.34 13.05 8.05
N GLY A 167 -16.11 12.61 7.74
CA GLY A 167 -15.16 12.09 8.71
C GLY A 167 -15.55 10.73 9.25
N GLY A 168 -16.18 9.90 8.41
CA GLY A 168 -16.61 8.55 8.76
C GLY A 168 -17.77 8.51 9.73
N THR A 169 -18.55 9.59 9.87
CA THR A 169 -19.78 9.60 10.67
C THR A 169 -20.89 8.82 9.95
N SER A 170 -20.88 8.86 8.62
CA SER A 170 -21.71 8.00 7.78
C SER A 170 -20.92 7.47 6.58
N TRP A 171 -21.33 6.30 6.09
CA TRP A 171 -20.73 5.62 4.95
C TRP A 171 -21.81 5.21 3.96
N GLY A 172 -21.56 5.44 2.68
CA GLY A 172 -22.47 5.07 1.60
C GLY A 172 -21.78 4.23 0.54
N LYS A 173 -22.50 3.23 0.01
CA LYS A 173 -22.03 2.46 -1.15
C LYS A 173 -21.96 3.33 -2.40
N ILE A 174 -20.87 3.22 -3.14
CA ILE A 174 -20.78 3.75 -4.51
C ILE A 174 -21.67 2.89 -5.42
N PRO A 175 -22.58 3.48 -6.22
CA PRO A 175 -23.44 2.70 -7.11
C PRO A 175 -22.63 1.90 -8.14
N CYS A 176 -23.07 0.66 -8.44
CA CYS A 176 -22.43 -0.21 -9.41
C CYS A 176 -22.22 0.44 -10.79
N THR A 177 -23.13 1.32 -11.21
CA THR A 177 -23.04 2.07 -12.47
C THR A 177 -21.87 3.05 -12.54
N ALA A 178 -21.27 3.40 -11.39
CA ALA A 178 -20.10 4.26 -11.28
C ALA A 178 -18.79 3.47 -11.10
N LEU A 179 -18.88 2.14 -11.07
CA LEU A 179 -17.73 1.25 -10.88
C LEU A 179 -17.49 0.40 -12.13
N PRO A 180 -16.25 -0.03 -12.38
CA PRO A 180 -15.98 -1.09 -13.35
C PRO A 180 -16.76 -2.35 -13.00
N VAL A 181 -17.22 -3.07 -14.02
CA VAL A 181 -17.87 -4.38 -13.84
C VAL A 181 -16.89 -5.33 -13.14
N ALA A 182 -17.36 -5.97 -12.08
CA ALA A 182 -16.57 -6.96 -11.35
C ALA A 182 -16.43 -8.24 -12.18
N LEU A 183 -15.27 -8.87 -12.07
CA LEU A 183 -15.09 -10.24 -12.52
C LEU A 183 -15.66 -11.20 -11.46
N PRO A 184 -16.07 -12.43 -11.83
CA PRO A 184 -16.65 -13.38 -10.88
C PRO A 184 -15.74 -13.67 -9.68
N GLY A 185 -16.23 -13.41 -8.47
CA GLY A 185 -15.50 -13.60 -7.21
C GLY A 185 -14.26 -12.71 -7.10
N GLU A 186 -14.31 -11.51 -7.67
CA GLU A 186 -13.27 -10.51 -7.50
C GLU A 186 -13.40 -9.79 -6.17
N GLY A 187 -12.27 -9.54 -5.53
CA GLY A 187 -12.13 -8.82 -4.28
C GLY A 187 -10.69 -8.38 -4.13
N ALA A 188 -10.20 -8.22 -2.90
CA ALA A 188 -8.76 -8.08 -2.64
C ALA A 188 -8.32 -9.13 -1.60
N PHE A 189 -7.02 -9.23 -1.38
CA PHE A 189 -6.54 -9.95 -0.21
C PHE A 189 -6.56 -9.00 0.99
N ALA A 190 -7.34 -9.30 2.02
CA ALA A 190 -7.41 -8.58 3.30
C ALA A 190 -6.09 -8.64 4.11
N ALA A 191 -5.04 -8.03 3.58
CA ALA A 191 -3.67 -8.04 4.08
C ALA A 191 -3.33 -6.77 4.89
N SER A 192 -4.21 -6.36 5.82
CA SER A 192 -3.98 -5.17 6.67
C SER A 192 -3.89 -3.86 5.89
N ASP A 193 -4.89 -3.60 5.05
CA ASP A 193 -5.00 -2.39 4.21
C ASP A 193 -3.92 -2.23 3.14
N THR A 194 -3.01 -3.19 2.96
CA THR A 194 -1.88 -3.01 2.03
C THR A 194 -2.25 -3.19 0.56
N ASN A 195 -3.49 -3.61 0.27
CA ASN A 195 -3.99 -3.75 -1.10
C ASN A 195 -4.50 -2.43 -1.69
N ILE A 196 -4.66 -1.39 -0.86
CA ILE A 196 -5.06 -0.04 -1.24
C ILE A 196 -3.91 0.94 -1.00
N GLU A 197 -3.74 1.89 -1.89
CA GLU A 197 -2.81 3.02 -1.72
C GLU A 197 -3.50 4.32 -2.10
N ILE A 198 -3.16 5.42 -1.43
CA ILE A 198 -3.72 6.75 -1.68
C ILE A 198 -2.61 7.80 -1.73
N TRP A 199 -2.64 8.65 -2.75
CA TRP A 199 -1.69 9.74 -2.88
C TRP A 199 -2.38 10.98 -3.41
N GLU A 200 -2.34 12.08 -2.65
CA GLU A 200 -3.11 13.29 -2.94
C GLU A 200 -4.60 12.99 -3.15
N ASP A 201 -5.10 13.06 -4.39
CA ASP A 201 -6.48 12.74 -4.75
C ASP A 201 -6.62 11.34 -5.38
N GLU A 202 -5.51 10.67 -5.64
CA GLU A 202 -5.47 9.38 -6.31
C GLU A 202 -5.70 8.22 -5.34
N ALA A 203 -6.21 7.11 -5.86
CA ALA A 203 -6.30 5.85 -5.17
C ALA A 203 -6.09 4.68 -6.13
N TRP A 204 -5.38 3.65 -5.65
CA TRP A 204 -5.19 2.39 -6.36
C TRP A 204 -5.58 1.22 -5.47
N ILE A 205 -6.26 0.22 -6.01
CA ILE A 205 -6.62 -1.01 -5.31
C ILE A 205 -6.23 -2.21 -6.16
N ILE A 206 -5.44 -3.12 -5.60
CA ILE A 206 -5.10 -4.40 -6.24
C ILE A 206 -6.17 -5.44 -5.93
N THR A 207 -6.66 -6.10 -6.98
CA THR A 207 -7.68 -7.14 -6.84
C THR A 207 -7.11 -8.56 -6.96
N THR A 208 -7.84 -9.53 -6.42
CA THR A 208 -7.56 -10.99 -6.53
C THR A 208 -7.57 -11.51 -7.97
N LYS A 209 -7.96 -10.68 -8.94
CA LYS A 209 -7.95 -11.01 -10.38
C LYS A 209 -6.79 -10.39 -11.13
N GLY A 210 -5.82 -9.80 -10.42
CA GLY A 210 -4.71 -9.09 -11.06
C GLY A 210 -5.14 -7.80 -11.75
N ARG A 211 -6.27 -7.21 -11.38
CA ARG A 211 -6.65 -5.87 -11.84
C ARG A 211 -6.16 -4.83 -10.84
N ILE A 212 -5.90 -3.62 -11.32
CA ILE A 212 -5.70 -2.45 -10.47
C ILE A 212 -6.87 -1.52 -10.73
N LEU A 213 -7.72 -1.33 -9.73
CA LEU A 213 -8.74 -0.30 -9.77
C LEU A 213 -8.08 1.04 -9.47
N TYR A 214 -8.33 2.05 -10.28
CA TYR A 214 -7.73 3.36 -10.13
C TYR A 214 -8.78 4.46 -10.15
N SER A 215 -8.66 5.38 -9.19
CA SER A 215 -9.43 6.62 -9.12
C SER A 215 -8.49 7.82 -9.06
N PRO A 216 -8.66 8.84 -9.92
CA PRO A 216 -7.87 10.07 -9.87
C PRO A 216 -8.49 11.16 -8.98
N ASP A 217 -9.64 10.91 -8.35
CA ASP A 217 -10.51 11.97 -7.80
C ASP A 217 -11.25 11.59 -6.51
N ARG A 218 -10.50 11.05 -5.56
CA ARG A 218 -10.95 10.64 -4.21
C ARG A 218 -12.11 9.64 -4.26
N GLY A 219 -12.01 8.68 -5.17
CA GLY A 219 -12.95 7.57 -5.32
C GLY A 219 -14.26 7.95 -6.01
N GLN A 220 -14.34 9.07 -6.72
CA GLN A 220 -15.57 9.49 -7.42
C GLN A 220 -15.73 8.77 -8.76
N ASN A 221 -14.64 8.61 -9.52
CA ASN A 221 -14.60 7.89 -10.77
C ASN A 221 -13.54 6.78 -10.70
N TRP A 222 -13.85 5.65 -11.32
CA TRP A 222 -12.99 4.46 -11.28
C TRP A 222 -12.74 3.90 -12.68
N SER A 223 -11.51 3.43 -12.88
CA SER A 223 -11.06 2.76 -14.10
C SER A 223 -10.24 1.53 -13.74
N VAL A 224 -9.97 0.68 -14.72
CA VAL A 224 -9.14 -0.51 -14.55
C VAL A 224 -7.82 -0.29 -15.29
N LEU A 225 -6.72 -0.39 -14.56
CA LEU A 225 -5.37 -0.51 -15.09
C LEU A 225 -4.99 -2.00 -15.14
N GLN A 226 -4.26 -2.39 -16.18
CA GLN A 226 -3.87 -3.78 -16.41
C GLN A 226 -2.56 -4.11 -15.69
N SER A 227 -2.52 -5.25 -14.99
CA SER A 227 -1.31 -5.86 -14.48
C SER A 227 -0.78 -6.89 -15.49
N PRO A 228 0.54 -7.06 -15.65
CA PRO A 228 1.12 -8.20 -16.36
C PRO A 228 0.98 -9.52 -15.58
N ILE A 229 0.61 -9.49 -14.30
CA ILE A 229 0.44 -10.66 -13.44
C ILE A 229 -1.02 -11.06 -13.40
N ALA A 230 -1.33 -12.25 -13.94
CA ALA A 230 -2.65 -12.87 -13.90
C ALA A 230 -2.64 -14.09 -12.95
N PRO A 231 -3.42 -14.08 -11.86
CA PRO A 231 -3.53 -15.23 -10.96
C PRO A 231 -4.12 -16.47 -11.63
N GLU A 232 -3.52 -17.64 -11.37
CA GLU A 232 -3.98 -18.94 -11.88
C GLU A 232 -4.88 -19.68 -10.88
N VAL A 233 -4.68 -19.44 -9.58
CA VAL A 233 -5.42 -20.05 -8.48
C VAL A 233 -5.88 -18.99 -7.47
N ALA A 234 -6.92 -19.30 -6.69
CA ALA A 234 -7.57 -18.34 -5.78
C ALA A 234 -6.65 -17.81 -4.66
N THR A 235 -5.59 -18.53 -4.32
CA THR A 235 -4.63 -18.15 -3.28
C THR A 235 -3.43 -17.39 -3.83
N GLN A 236 -3.29 -17.32 -5.16
CA GLN A 236 -2.22 -16.62 -5.84
C GLN A 236 -2.67 -15.20 -6.20
N GLY A 237 -1.75 -14.24 -6.11
CA GLY A 237 -1.95 -12.91 -6.66
C GLY A 237 -1.05 -11.90 -5.97
N LEU A 238 -1.35 -10.62 -6.19
CA LEU A 238 -0.68 -9.50 -5.53
C LEU A 238 -1.45 -9.13 -4.27
N TYR A 239 -0.77 -9.09 -3.14
CA TYR A 239 -1.37 -8.88 -1.80
C TYR A 239 -1.17 -7.46 -1.31
N SER A 240 -0.08 -6.82 -1.75
CA SER A 240 0.33 -5.53 -1.25
C SER A 240 0.93 -4.68 -2.35
N MET A 241 0.70 -3.38 -2.23
CA MET A 241 1.35 -2.36 -3.02
C MET A 241 1.63 -1.14 -2.16
N ASP A 242 2.62 -0.38 -2.58
CA ASP A 242 2.96 0.93 -2.02
C ASP A 242 3.44 1.84 -3.16
N PHE A 243 3.31 3.15 -2.98
CA PHE A 243 3.76 4.18 -3.89
C PHE A 243 4.67 5.19 -3.19
N TYR A 244 5.83 5.43 -3.78
CA TYR A 244 6.68 6.56 -3.44
C TYR A 244 6.32 7.77 -4.31
N GLU A 245 5.89 8.85 -3.66
CA GLU A 245 5.49 10.13 -4.27
C GLU A 245 4.44 9.98 -5.39
N GLY A 246 3.54 9.00 -5.27
CA GLY A 246 2.49 8.73 -6.27
C GLY A 246 2.99 8.32 -7.66
N LYS A 247 4.31 8.16 -7.85
CA LYS A 247 4.92 7.94 -9.16
C LYS A 247 5.55 6.56 -9.28
N TYR A 248 6.35 6.18 -8.28
CA TYR A 248 7.06 4.90 -8.26
C TYR A 248 6.24 3.94 -7.42
N GLY A 249 5.65 2.93 -8.04
CA GLY A 249 4.85 1.94 -7.35
C GLY A 249 5.55 0.58 -7.36
N TYR A 250 5.35 -0.19 -6.29
CA TYR A 250 5.82 -1.57 -6.21
C TYR A 250 4.68 -2.43 -5.67
N ALA A 251 4.44 -3.57 -6.29
CA ALA A 251 3.44 -4.53 -5.84
C ALA A 251 4.08 -5.92 -5.65
N ILE A 252 3.69 -6.60 -4.57
CA ILE A 252 4.16 -7.94 -4.24
C ILE A 252 3.01 -8.84 -3.81
N GLY A 253 3.20 -10.14 -3.99
CA GLY A 253 2.35 -11.17 -3.41
C GLY A 253 2.96 -12.55 -3.58
N GLY A 254 2.18 -13.48 -4.11
CA GLY A 254 2.52 -14.88 -4.31
C GLY A 254 1.33 -15.78 -4.00
N ASP A 255 1.59 -17.06 -3.73
CA ASP A 255 0.60 -18.02 -3.26
C ASP A 255 0.90 -18.40 -1.80
N TYR A 256 0.03 -18.05 -0.85
CA TYR A 256 0.29 -18.38 0.56
C TYR A 256 0.29 -19.89 0.84
N THR A 257 -0.27 -20.71 -0.05
CA THR A 257 -0.23 -22.18 0.06
C THR A 257 1.04 -22.78 -0.52
N GLN A 258 1.74 -22.02 -1.38
CA GLN A 258 3.03 -22.35 -1.99
C GLN A 258 4.01 -21.18 -1.80
N PRO A 259 4.38 -20.85 -0.54
CA PRO A 259 5.05 -19.60 -0.22
C PRO A 259 6.46 -19.42 -0.79
N GLU A 260 7.10 -20.52 -1.19
CA GLU A 260 8.41 -20.51 -1.86
C GLU A 260 8.33 -20.12 -3.34
N GLY A 261 7.13 -20.14 -3.93
CA GLY A 261 6.90 -19.70 -5.29
C GLY A 261 7.24 -18.22 -5.48
N ASN A 262 8.05 -17.91 -6.48
CA ASN A 262 8.67 -16.60 -6.66
C ASN A 262 8.65 -16.10 -8.12
N THR A 263 7.79 -16.70 -8.94
CA THR A 263 7.50 -16.26 -10.31
C THR A 263 6.21 -15.43 -10.33
N ASN A 264 6.15 -14.43 -11.21
CA ASN A 264 4.97 -13.56 -11.40
C ASN A 264 4.37 -13.03 -10.09
N ASN A 265 5.19 -12.65 -9.10
CA ASN A 265 4.72 -12.20 -7.79
C ASN A 265 5.22 -10.81 -7.40
N LYS A 266 5.94 -10.13 -8.30
CA LYS A 266 6.61 -8.86 -8.06
C LYS A 266 6.54 -8.00 -9.33
N MET A 267 6.08 -6.77 -9.20
CA MET A 267 6.06 -5.82 -10.31
C MET A 267 6.25 -4.39 -9.82
N ARG A 268 6.69 -3.51 -10.72
CA ARG A 268 6.86 -2.08 -10.42
C ARG A 268 6.36 -1.19 -11.55
N THR A 269 6.13 0.07 -11.22
CA THR A 269 5.75 1.15 -12.13
C THR A 269 6.59 2.40 -11.84
N SER A 270 6.74 3.25 -12.85
CA SER A 270 7.40 4.56 -12.72
C SER A 270 6.54 5.71 -13.28
N ASP A 271 5.28 5.42 -13.58
CA ASP A 271 4.33 6.32 -14.23
C ASP A 271 2.95 6.31 -13.55
N SER A 272 2.93 6.22 -12.22
CA SER A 272 1.71 6.25 -11.39
C SER A 272 0.77 5.07 -11.68
N GLY A 273 1.34 3.91 -12.00
CA GLY A 273 0.60 2.67 -12.24
C GLY A 273 -0.01 2.54 -13.64
N LYS A 274 0.26 3.46 -14.57
CA LYS A 274 -0.25 3.38 -15.95
C LYS A 274 0.35 2.19 -16.70
N THR A 275 1.63 1.92 -16.46
CA THR A 275 2.32 0.73 -16.97
C THR A 275 3.07 0.03 -15.84
N TRP A 276 3.08 -1.31 -15.90
CA TRP A 276 3.72 -2.17 -14.92
C TRP A 276 4.65 -3.16 -15.60
N GLU A 277 5.82 -3.39 -15.00
CA GLU A 277 6.79 -4.40 -15.41
C GLU A 277 7.00 -5.43 -14.32
N VAL A 278 7.04 -6.72 -14.70
CA VAL A 278 7.43 -7.80 -13.79
C VAL A 278 8.91 -7.68 -13.50
N VAL A 279 9.29 -7.79 -12.22
CA VAL A 279 10.69 -7.67 -11.77
C VAL A 279 11.07 -8.81 -10.83
N ALA A 280 12.38 -9.11 -10.77
CA ALA A 280 12.92 -10.18 -9.94
C ALA A 280 12.18 -11.52 -10.13
N ASP A 281 11.74 -11.81 -11.36
CA ASP A 281 11.01 -13.04 -11.69
C ASP A 281 11.89 -14.27 -11.47
N GLY A 282 11.34 -15.30 -10.80
CA GLY A 282 12.07 -16.50 -10.41
C GLY A 282 13.12 -16.28 -9.32
N ASN A 283 13.21 -15.07 -8.76
CA ASN A 283 14.15 -14.71 -7.70
C ASN A 283 13.40 -14.41 -6.39
N ALA A 284 14.07 -14.60 -5.26
CA ALA A 284 13.52 -14.24 -3.95
C ALA A 284 13.11 -12.75 -3.88
N PRO A 285 12.15 -12.39 -3.00
CA PRO A 285 11.35 -13.27 -2.16
C PRO A 285 10.20 -13.97 -2.92
N GLY A 286 9.74 -15.07 -2.35
CA GLY A 286 8.45 -15.68 -2.67
C GLY A 286 7.29 -14.89 -2.06
N TYR A 287 6.32 -15.57 -1.46
CA TYR A 287 5.14 -14.95 -0.86
C TYR A 287 5.50 -13.88 0.19
N LYS A 288 4.95 -12.67 0.01
CA LYS A 288 4.91 -11.59 1.00
C LYS A 288 3.51 -10.98 1.04
N SER A 289 3.07 -10.62 2.24
CA SER A 289 1.74 -10.05 2.47
C SER A 289 1.75 -8.53 2.58
N CYS A 290 2.93 -7.91 2.77
CA CYS A 290 3.07 -6.46 2.87
C CYS A 290 4.42 -6.03 2.31
N VAL A 291 4.44 -4.94 1.53
CA VAL A 291 5.64 -4.22 1.10
C VAL A 291 5.46 -2.74 1.40
N GLN A 292 6.53 -2.06 1.79
CA GLN A 292 6.57 -0.61 1.87
C GLN A 292 7.91 -0.05 1.39
N TYR A 293 7.85 1.10 0.75
CA TYR A 293 9.01 1.97 0.54
C TYR A 293 9.51 2.49 1.88
N ILE A 294 10.83 2.61 1.99
CA ILE A 294 11.44 3.21 3.19
C ILE A 294 11.37 4.75 3.05
N PRO A 295 10.82 5.46 4.06
CA PRO A 295 10.76 6.91 4.03
C PRO A 295 12.14 7.54 3.83
N GLY A 296 12.24 8.54 2.95
CA GLY A 296 13.51 9.21 2.68
C GLY A 296 14.54 8.35 1.96
N ALA A 297 14.12 7.34 1.18
CA ALA A 297 15.02 6.56 0.32
C ALA A 297 14.93 6.92 -1.17
N GLY A 298 14.25 8.02 -1.55
CA GLY A 298 14.09 8.41 -2.96
C GLY A 298 13.41 7.35 -3.84
N GLY A 299 12.60 6.46 -3.27
CA GLY A 299 11.93 5.38 -3.99
C GLY A 299 12.82 4.20 -4.39
N SER A 300 14.03 4.05 -3.85
CA SER A 300 14.89 2.89 -4.11
C SER A 300 14.70 1.74 -3.12
N ASP A 301 14.57 2.07 -1.84
CA ASP A 301 14.60 1.05 -0.79
C ASP A 301 13.19 0.56 -0.43
N LEU A 302 13.07 -0.75 -0.30
CA LEU A 302 11.82 -1.43 0.02
C LEU A 302 12.07 -2.45 1.13
N VAL A 303 11.07 -2.63 2.00
CA VAL A 303 10.98 -3.79 2.90
C VAL A 303 9.69 -4.53 2.61
N ALA A 304 9.80 -5.86 2.48
CA ALA A 304 8.66 -6.74 2.35
C ALA A 304 8.62 -7.74 3.52
N VAL A 305 7.45 -7.90 4.12
CA VAL A 305 7.19 -8.85 5.20
C VAL A 305 6.12 -9.87 4.80
N GLY A 306 6.22 -11.03 5.40
CA GLY A 306 5.24 -12.11 5.29
C GLY A 306 5.53 -13.15 6.36
N PHE A 307 4.71 -14.20 6.42
CA PHE A 307 4.99 -15.26 7.38
C PHE A 307 6.30 -16.02 7.10
N THR A 308 6.89 -15.78 5.93
CA THR A 308 8.19 -16.29 5.43
C THR A 308 9.38 -15.40 5.82
N GLY A 309 9.19 -14.34 6.62
CA GLY A 309 10.30 -13.49 7.07
C GLY A 309 10.27 -12.05 6.54
N ILE A 310 11.36 -11.33 6.78
CA ILE A 310 11.60 -9.94 6.39
C ILE A 310 12.65 -9.90 5.27
N SER A 311 12.33 -9.23 4.17
CA SER A 311 13.20 -9.05 3.02
C SER A 311 13.40 -7.57 2.73
N TYR A 312 14.60 -7.19 2.28
CA TYR A 312 14.94 -5.82 1.92
C TYR A 312 15.53 -5.76 0.52
N SER A 313 15.18 -4.70 -0.21
CA SER A 313 15.82 -4.29 -1.46
C SER A 313 16.30 -2.85 -1.34
N GLY A 314 17.46 -2.56 -1.94
CA GLY A 314 18.02 -1.20 -2.02
C GLY A 314 18.13 -0.67 -3.45
N ASP A 315 17.47 -1.32 -4.40
CA ASP A 315 17.62 -1.07 -5.85
C ASP A 315 16.28 -1.08 -6.61
N GLY A 316 15.21 -0.67 -5.93
CA GLY A 316 13.86 -0.59 -6.50
C GLY A 316 13.23 -1.95 -6.71
N GLY A 317 13.56 -2.92 -5.85
CA GLY A 317 12.99 -4.27 -5.84
C GLY A 317 13.55 -5.21 -6.89
N LEU A 318 14.69 -4.88 -7.51
CA LEU A 318 15.35 -5.72 -8.50
C LEU A 318 16.12 -6.87 -7.85
N ASN A 319 16.76 -6.61 -6.72
CA ASN A 319 17.46 -7.62 -5.92
C ASN A 319 17.03 -7.51 -4.46
N TRP A 320 16.91 -8.67 -3.81
CA TRP A 320 16.44 -8.78 -2.43
C TRP A 320 17.40 -9.58 -1.57
N LYS A 321 17.54 -9.18 -0.31
CA LYS A 321 18.20 -9.95 0.74
C LYS A 321 17.23 -10.26 1.87
N ALA A 322 17.32 -11.46 2.41
CA ALA A 322 16.64 -11.81 3.64
C ALA A 322 17.34 -11.15 4.83
N LEU A 323 16.57 -10.52 5.71
CA LEU A 323 17.07 -9.90 6.95
C LEU A 323 16.70 -10.70 8.19
N SER A 324 15.56 -11.41 8.16
CA SER A 324 15.06 -12.22 9.27
C SER A 324 14.06 -13.27 8.77
N GLU A 325 13.92 -14.37 9.49
CA GLU A 325 12.89 -15.41 9.27
C GLU A 325 11.61 -15.16 10.09
N SER A 326 11.57 -14.09 10.90
CA SER A 326 10.43 -13.76 11.76
C SER A 326 9.14 -13.50 10.97
N SER A 327 8.07 -14.12 11.42
CA SER A 327 6.75 -14.09 10.78
C SER A 327 5.97 -12.82 11.13
N TYR A 328 5.63 -12.03 10.11
CA TYR A 328 4.75 -10.85 10.21
C TYR A 328 3.74 -10.84 9.05
N TYR A 329 2.61 -10.17 9.24
CA TYR A 329 1.59 -9.95 8.21
C TYR A 329 1.65 -8.54 7.63
N SER A 330 1.98 -7.53 8.44
CA SER A 330 2.04 -6.13 8.03
C SER A 330 3.21 -5.41 8.69
N ILE A 331 3.70 -4.35 8.03
CA ILE A 331 4.70 -3.42 8.52
C ILE A 331 4.23 -1.97 8.26
N ARG A 332 4.58 -1.05 9.18
CA ARG A 332 4.42 0.39 9.02
C ARG A 332 5.68 1.12 9.48
N PHE A 333 6.29 1.91 8.61
CA PHE A 333 7.42 2.77 8.96
C PHE A 333 6.97 4.05 9.70
N ILE A 334 7.77 4.49 10.68
CA ILE A 334 7.63 5.83 11.27
C ILE A 334 8.74 6.78 10.78
N ASN A 335 9.86 6.24 10.33
CA ASN A 335 10.97 6.96 9.69
C ASN A 335 11.82 5.97 8.88
N ASP A 336 12.98 6.41 8.42
CA ASP A 336 13.88 5.62 7.58
C ASP A 336 14.39 4.31 8.21
N SER A 337 14.42 4.19 9.54
CA SER A 337 15.10 3.10 10.25
C SER A 337 14.20 2.35 11.23
N ILE A 338 13.06 2.93 11.62
CA ILE A 338 12.14 2.38 12.62
C ILE A 338 10.82 2.06 11.94
N ALA A 339 10.35 0.84 12.17
CA ALA A 339 9.03 0.39 11.79
C ALA A 339 8.37 -0.39 12.92
N TYR A 340 7.08 -0.62 12.78
CA TYR A 340 6.32 -1.56 13.59
C TYR A 340 5.74 -2.62 12.69
N ALA A 341 5.70 -3.85 13.18
CA ALA A 341 5.17 -4.98 12.44
C ALA A 341 4.21 -5.79 13.31
N SER A 342 3.18 -6.33 12.69
CA SER A 342 2.17 -7.14 13.36
C SER A 342 2.08 -8.51 12.72
N GLY A 343 1.69 -9.50 13.49
CA GLY A 343 1.52 -10.86 12.98
C GLY A 343 0.75 -11.74 13.95
N ARG A 344 0.87 -13.05 13.77
CA ARG A 344 0.27 -14.00 14.68
C ARG A 344 0.87 -13.86 16.06
N GLY A 345 0.02 -13.43 16.99
CA GLY A 345 0.30 -13.33 18.41
C GLY A 345 1.20 -12.18 18.83
N ARG A 346 1.57 -11.25 17.94
CA ARG A 346 2.53 -10.20 18.32
C ARG A 346 2.37 -8.88 17.58
N VAL A 347 2.79 -7.81 18.25
CA VAL A 347 3.20 -6.52 17.67
C VAL A 347 4.64 -6.25 18.10
N SER A 348 5.49 -5.93 17.15
CA SER A 348 6.93 -5.72 17.35
C SER A 348 7.38 -4.37 16.84
N ARG A 349 8.37 -3.78 17.50
CA ARG A 349 9.20 -2.71 16.95
C ARG A 349 10.37 -3.30 16.18
N LEU A 350 10.64 -2.77 15.01
CA LEU A 350 11.75 -3.13 14.14
C LEU A 350 12.72 -1.96 14.03
N VAL A 351 14.02 -2.23 14.10
CA VAL A 351 15.09 -1.25 13.89
C VAL A 351 16.07 -1.78 12.85
N PHE A 352 16.05 -1.18 11.66
CA PHE A 352 16.92 -1.52 10.54
C PHE A 352 18.30 -0.88 10.69
N ARG A 353 19.36 -1.62 10.32
CA ARG A 353 20.76 -1.20 10.50
C ARG A 353 21.64 -1.67 9.34
N LYS A 354 22.71 -0.92 9.08
CA LYS A 354 23.79 -1.31 8.18
C LYS A 354 24.67 -2.39 8.78
#